data_AF-A0A7G6YWZ5-F1
#
_entry.id   AF-A0A7G6YWZ5-F1
#
_cell.length_a   1.000
_cell.length_b   1.000
_cell.length_c   1.000
_cell.angle_alpha   90.00
_cell.angle_beta   90.00
_cell.angle_gamma   90.00
#
_symmetry.space_group_name_H-M   'P 1'
#
loop_
_entity.id
_entity.type
_entity.pdbx_description
1 polymer ?
#
loop_
_entity_poly.entity_id
_entity_poly.type
_entity_poly.pdbx_seq_one_letter_code
_entity_poly.pdbx_strand_id
1 'polypeptide(L)'
;MSPSRRALLPLVASALVVVGGGVGVAVAQSSNPARVVGAETAPPWPVPDVDDRPGRAELAGLENVWGQDLAMHVHSHLSITVDGEPVTVPGDIGHDSGTKFAAPIHTHDTSGIVHVESPRRESFVLGQLFTEWGVHLDQSGVGDVGGDDGRSLTVFVGGSRYGGDPAGIRLSDFEDVALVLAPAGEAVTAPPGFTWPADYN
;
A
#
# COMPACT_ATOMS: atom_id res chain seq x y z
N MET A 1 -35.70 1.94 -44.06
CA MET A 1 -35.40 1.50 -42.68
C MET A 1 -34.21 0.55 -42.75
N SER A 2 -33.01 1.03 -42.40
CA SER A 2 -31.80 0.21 -42.24
C SER A 2 -31.86 -0.56 -40.92
N PRO A 3 -31.28 -1.76 -40.85
CA PRO A 3 -30.64 -2.23 -39.63
C PRO A 3 -29.12 -2.32 -39.81
N SER A 4 -28.44 -1.79 -38.80
CA SER A 4 -27.00 -1.57 -38.69
C SER A 4 -26.20 -2.86 -38.46
N ARG A 5 -24.95 -2.80 -38.89
CA ARG A 5 -23.88 -3.78 -38.68
C ARG A 5 -23.63 -4.06 -37.19
N ARG A 6 -23.44 -5.32 -36.81
CA ARG A 6 -22.75 -5.71 -35.57
C ARG A 6 -21.43 -6.37 -35.96
N ALA A 7 -20.32 -5.69 -35.69
CA ALA A 7 -18.98 -6.25 -35.78
C ALA A 7 -18.73 -7.10 -34.53
N LEU A 8 -18.37 -8.37 -34.74
CA LEU A 8 -17.88 -9.28 -33.70
C LEU A 8 -16.37 -9.04 -33.56
N LEU A 9 -15.92 -8.56 -32.41
CA LEU A 9 -14.50 -8.57 -32.05
C LEU A 9 -14.11 -9.99 -31.61
N PRO A 10 -12.99 -10.56 -32.10
CA PRO A 10 -12.54 -11.87 -31.64
C PRO A 10 -11.86 -11.75 -30.27
N LEU A 11 -12.32 -12.57 -29.33
CA LEU A 11 -11.63 -12.85 -28.07
C LEU A 11 -10.38 -13.70 -28.39
N VAL A 12 -9.19 -13.15 -28.21
CA VAL A 12 -7.94 -13.92 -28.25
C VAL A 12 -7.72 -14.47 -26.84
N ALA A 13 -8.07 -15.74 -26.63
CA ALA A 13 -7.66 -16.49 -25.45
C ALA A 13 -6.31 -17.16 -25.75
N SER A 14 -5.22 -16.61 -25.24
CA SER A 14 -3.90 -17.24 -25.29
C SER A 14 -3.84 -18.36 -24.25
N ALA A 15 -3.95 -19.61 -24.71
CA ALA A 15 -3.73 -20.79 -23.87
C ALA A 15 -2.23 -21.08 -23.74
N LEU A 16 -1.68 -20.94 -22.53
CA LEU A 16 -0.33 -21.40 -22.21
C LEU A 16 -0.40 -22.88 -21.81
N VAL A 17 0.16 -23.75 -22.64
CA VAL A 17 0.37 -25.16 -22.29
C VAL A 17 1.68 -25.26 -21.50
N VAL A 18 1.60 -25.68 -20.24
CA VAL A 18 2.77 -26.11 -19.45
C VAL A 18 2.58 -27.58 -19.08
N VAL A 19 3.37 -28.43 -19.73
CA VAL A 19 3.58 -29.82 -19.32
C VAL A 19 4.77 -29.84 -18.35
N GLY A 20 4.52 -30.12 -17.08
CA GLY A 20 5.58 -30.24 -16.08
C GLY A 20 5.01 -30.52 -14.70
N GLY A 21 5.13 -31.77 -14.24
CA GLY A 21 4.68 -32.22 -12.93
C GLY A 21 5.46 -31.56 -11.79
N GLY A 22 4.76 -30.73 -11.03
CA GLY A 22 5.14 -30.27 -9.70
C GLY A 22 3.86 -29.80 -9.03
N VAL A 23 3.55 -30.33 -7.85
CA VAL A 23 2.45 -29.81 -7.03
C VAL A 23 2.92 -28.46 -6.49
N GLY A 24 2.79 -27.42 -7.31
CA GLY A 24 2.90 -26.04 -6.86
C GLY A 24 1.63 -25.73 -6.08
N VAL A 25 1.77 -25.45 -4.78
CA VAL A 25 0.71 -24.75 -4.05
C VAL A 25 0.61 -23.39 -4.73
N ALA A 26 -0.39 -23.22 -5.59
CA ALA A 26 -0.73 -21.92 -6.14
C ALA A 26 -1.22 -21.07 -4.97
N VAL A 27 -0.33 -20.27 -4.38
CA VAL A 27 -0.76 -19.10 -3.62
C VAL A 27 -1.53 -18.27 -4.63
N ALA A 28 -2.85 -18.17 -4.45
CA ALA A 28 -3.65 -17.26 -5.23
C ALA A 28 -3.09 -15.87 -4.96
N GLN A 29 -2.29 -15.35 -5.88
CA GLN A 29 -1.92 -13.95 -5.87
C GLN A 29 -3.20 -13.21 -6.22
N SER A 30 -3.82 -12.59 -5.22
CA SER A 30 -4.65 -11.42 -5.45
C SER A 30 -3.87 -10.54 -6.43
N SER A 31 -4.47 -10.24 -7.58
CA SER A 31 -3.89 -9.30 -8.53
C SER A 31 -3.91 -7.93 -7.84
N ASN A 32 -2.87 -7.62 -7.08
CA ASN A 32 -2.74 -6.36 -6.39
C ASN A 32 -2.98 -5.23 -7.41
N PRO A 33 -3.74 -4.18 -7.03
CA PRO A 33 -4.07 -3.11 -7.95
C PRO A 33 -2.78 -2.57 -8.57
N ALA A 34 -2.72 -2.55 -9.90
CA ALA A 34 -1.50 -2.20 -10.65
C ALA A 34 -1.13 -0.71 -10.53
N ARG A 35 -1.97 0.12 -9.90
CA ARG A 35 -1.77 1.55 -9.67
C ARG A 35 -2.47 1.98 -8.38
N VAL A 36 -1.80 2.82 -7.60
CA VAL A 36 -2.39 3.48 -6.43
C VAL A 36 -3.46 4.49 -6.87
N VAL A 37 -4.59 4.49 -6.17
CA VAL A 37 -5.66 5.49 -6.39
C VAL A 37 -5.64 6.50 -5.26
N GLY A 38 -4.89 7.59 -5.46
CA GLY A 38 -4.73 8.66 -4.50
C GLY A 38 -4.59 10.03 -5.16
N ALA A 39 -4.71 11.07 -4.36
CA ALA A 39 -4.52 12.45 -4.81
C ALA A 39 -3.03 12.82 -4.82
N GLU A 40 -2.65 13.66 -5.78
CA GLU A 40 -1.33 14.30 -5.85
C GLU A 40 -1.44 15.67 -5.19
N THR A 41 -1.32 15.72 -3.87
CA THR A 41 -1.35 16.95 -3.07
C THR A 41 -0.16 17.00 -2.12
N ALA A 42 0.21 18.20 -1.66
CA ALA A 42 1.28 18.37 -0.68
C ALA A 42 0.89 17.85 0.72
N PRO A 43 1.88 17.38 1.52
CA PRO A 43 1.66 17.04 2.91
C PRO A 43 1.37 18.31 3.76
N PRO A 44 0.71 18.18 4.92
CA PRO A 44 0.29 16.92 5.55
C PRO A 44 -0.94 16.30 4.89
N TRP A 45 -0.93 14.97 4.75
CA TRP A 45 -2.07 14.21 4.22
C TRP A 45 -2.97 13.76 5.37
N PRO A 46 -4.22 14.27 5.46
CA PRO A 46 -5.13 13.86 6.51
C PRO A 46 -5.57 12.40 6.33
N VAL A 47 -6.05 11.78 7.41
CA VAL A 47 -6.82 10.53 7.32
C VAL A 47 -8.11 10.79 6.54
N PRO A 48 -8.61 9.85 5.72
CA PRO A 48 -9.92 9.98 5.09
C PRO A 48 -11.05 10.15 6.11
N ASP A 49 -12.08 10.91 5.73
CA ASP A 49 -13.32 11.03 6.48
C ASP A 49 -13.92 9.64 6.74
N VAL A 50 -14.56 9.45 7.90
CA VAL A 50 -15.09 8.15 8.33
C VAL A 50 -16.02 7.53 7.28
N ASP A 51 -16.86 8.34 6.64
CA ASP A 51 -17.82 7.88 5.63
C ASP A 51 -17.14 7.43 4.31
N ASP A 52 -15.91 7.89 4.04
CA ASP A 52 -15.15 7.56 2.83
C ASP A 52 -14.30 6.29 2.97
N ARG A 53 -13.94 5.90 4.21
CA ARG A 53 -13.02 4.78 4.48
C ARG A 53 -13.46 3.46 3.83
N PRO A 54 -14.74 3.03 3.88
CA PRO A 54 -15.16 1.80 3.21
C PRO A 54 -14.97 1.84 1.69
N GLY A 55 -15.26 2.97 1.05
CA GLY A 55 -15.09 3.12 -0.40
C GLY A 55 -13.62 3.14 -0.81
N ARG A 56 -12.75 3.73 0.02
CA ARG A 56 -11.29 3.70 -0.16
C ARG A 56 -10.73 2.29 -0.04
N ALA A 57 -11.19 1.51 0.93
CA ALA A 57 -10.84 0.09 1.06
C ALA A 57 -11.29 -0.73 -0.16
N GLU A 58 -12.51 -0.51 -0.66
CA GLU A 58 -12.99 -1.18 -1.87
C GLU A 58 -12.10 -0.87 -3.09
N LEU A 59 -11.69 0.40 -3.25
CA LEU A 59 -10.73 0.79 -4.30
C LEU A 59 -9.37 0.10 -4.16
N ALA A 60 -8.95 -0.21 -2.93
CA ALA A 60 -7.74 -0.97 -2.64
C ALA A 60 -7.92 -2.50 -2.80
N GLY A 61 -9.13 -2.96 -3.15
CA GLY A 61 -9.49 -4.38 -3.24
C GLY A 61 -9.61 -5.05 -1.87
N LEU A 62 -10.00 -4.28 -0.85
CA LEU A 62 -10.09 -4.69 0.55
C LEU A 62 -11.54 -4.65 1.03
N GLU A 63 -11.87 -5.52 1.96
CA GLU A 63 -13.22 -5.68 2.51
C GLU A 63 -13.19 -5.48 4.03
N ASN A 64 -14.31 -5.05 4.63
CA ASN A 64 -14.39 -4.92 6.09
C ASN A 64 -14.23 -6.28 6.78
N VAL A 65 -13.21 -6.39 7.63
CA VAL A 65 -12.89 -7.59 8.42
C VAL A 65 -13.18 -7.42 9.91
N TRP A 66 -13.83 -6.31 10.31
CA TRP A 66 -14.13 -6.06 11.72
C TRP A 66 -14.84 -7.24 12.39
N GLY A 67 -14.26 -7.71 13.50
CA GLY A 67 -14.83 -8.78 14.31
C GLY A 67 -14.77 -10.18 13.68
N GLN A 68 -14.04 -10.35 12.57
CA GLN A 68 -13.75 -11.66 12.00
C GLN A 68 -12.62 -12.36 12.79
N ASP A 69 -12.59 -13.69 12.74
CA ASP A 69 -11.43 -14.45 13.24
C ASP A 69 -10.23 -14.26 12.30
N LEU A 70 -9.08 -13.88 12.85
CA LEU A 70 -7.87 -13.59 12.07
C LEU A 70 -7.03 -14.84 11.82
N ALA A 71 -6.72 -15.13 10.55
CA ALA A 71 -5.77 -16.16 10.14
C ALA A 71 -4.35 -15.59 9.91
N MET A 72 -4.26 -14.26 9.79
CA MET A 72 -3.05 -13.48 9.60
C MET A 72 -3.16 -12.21 10.45
N HIS A 73 -2.11 -11.94 11.22
CA HIS A 73 -1.94 -10.74 12.03
C HIS A 73 -0.44 -10.44 12.04
N VAL A 74 0.00 -9.45 11.25
CA VAL A 74 1.40 -9.03 11.16
C VAL A 74 1.49 -7.51 11.19
N HIS A 75 2.67 -6.99 11.53
CA HIS A 75 2.90 -5.56 11.67
C HIS A 75 4.07 -5.12 10.81
N SER A 76 3.91 -4.01 10.08
CA SER A 76 5.01 -3.33 9.39
C SER A 76 5.09 -1.89 9.89
N HIS A 77 6.21 -1.20 9.67
CA HIS A 77 6.36 0.21 9.99
C HIS A 77 6.57 1.01 8.70
N LEU A 78 5.92 2.17 8.62
CA LEU A 78 6.08 3.14 7.55
C LEU A 78 6.52 4.49 8.12
N SER A 79 7.63 5.01 7.60
CA SER A 79 8.04 6.40 7.80
C SER A 79 8.14 7.15 6.48
N ILE A 80 7.84 8.45 6.54
CA ILE A 80 7.97 9.36 5.41
C ILE A 80 8.74 10.60 5.89
N THR A 81 9.75 11.02 5.14
CA THR A 81 10.46 12.28 5.38
C THR A 81 10.54 13.11 4.11
N VAL A 82 10.43 14.43 4.27
CA VAL A 82 10.59 15.42 3.19
C VAL A 82 11.64 16.43 3.64
N ASP A 83 12.76 16.52 2.92
CA ASP A 83 13.91 17.38 3.23
C ASP A 83 14.44 17.17 4.66
N GLY A 84 14.40 15.94 5.15
CA GLY A 84 14.83 15.57 6.50
C GLY A 84 13.78 15.79 7.60
N GLU A 85 12.66 16.44 7.30
CA GLU A 85 11.56 16.63 8.25
C GLU A 85 10.55 15.47 8.16
N PRO A 86 10.08 14.92 9.30
CA PRO A 86 9.12 13.84 9.29
C PRO A 86 7.73 14.30 8.82
N VAL A 87 7.10 13.50 7.96
CA VAL A 87 5.68 13.65 7.61
C VAL A 87 4.89 12.61 8.39
N THR A 88 3.84 13.07 9.06
CA THR A 88 2.97 12.18 9.86
C THR A 88 2.21 11.21 8.98
N VAL A 89 2.35 9.91 9.25
CA VAL A 89 1.39 8.89 8.86
C VAL A 89 0.25 8.94 9.91
N PRO A 90 -0.98 9.29 9.54
CA PRO A 90 -2.07 9.41 10.49
C PRO A 90 -2.53 8.04 11.00
N GLY A 91 -3.09 8.06 12.21
CA GLY A 91 -3.89 6.93 12.70
C GLY A 91 -5.21 6.81 11.95
N ASP A 92 -5.87 5.67 12.12
CA ASP A 92 -7.19 5.36 11.59
C ASP A 92 -7.29 5.36 10.05
N ILE A 93 -6.18 5.19 9.33
CA ILE A 93 -6.25 4.81 7.90
C ILE A 93 -6.87 3.42 7.85
N GLY A 94 -7.95 3.24 7.09
CA GLY A 94 -8.60 1.93 6.94
C GLY A 94 -9.29 1.40 8.21
N HIS A 95 -9.42 2.20 9.28
CA HIS A 95 -9.97 1.75 10.56
C HIS A 95 -10.92 2.79 11.15
N ASP A 96 -12.05 2.35 11.73
CA ASP A 96 -12.92 3.18 12.56
C ASP A 96 -13.72 2.32 13.54
N SER A 97 -13.47 2.53 14.84
CA SER A 97 -14.16 1.75 15.89
C SER A 97 -15.64 2.13 16.06
N GLY A 98 -16.03 3.37 15.74
CA GLY A 98 -17.40 3.87 15.91
C GLY A 98 -18.39 3.20 14.95
N THR A 99 -17.95 3.00 13.71
CA THR A 99 -18.71 2.35 12.64
C THR A 99 -18.42 0.85 12.53
N LYS A 100 -17.52 0.32 13.38
CA LYS A 100 -17.08 -1.08 13.34
C LYS A 100 -16.51 -1.46 11.97
N PHE A 101 -15.57 -0.65 11.53
CA PHE A 101 -14.89 -0.81 10.26
C PHE A 101 -13.39 -1.05 10.48
N ALA A 102 -12.86 -2.08 9.84
CA ALA A 102 -11.43 -2.30 9.69
C ALA A 102 -11.21 -2.96 8.34
N ALA A 103 -10.45 -2.33 7.46
CA ALA A 103 -9.87 -3.00 6.31
C ALA A 103 -8.72 -3.92 6.79
N PRO A 104 -8.33 -4.93 5.99
CA PRO A 104 -7.26 -5.84 6.39
C PRO A 104 -5.93 -5.13 6.56
N ILE A 105 -5.72 -3.97 5.94
CA ILE A 105 -4.57 -3.10 6.17
C ILE A 105 -5.07 -1.85 6.87
N HIS A 106 -4.47 -1.43 7.97
CA HIS A 106 -4.87 -0.19 8.65
C HIS A 106 -3.80 0.34 9.62
N THR A 107 -4.00 1.56 10.13
CA THR A 107 -3.22 2.14 11.23
C THR A 107 -4.13 2.45 12.42
N HIS A 108 -3.61 2.34 13.65
CA HIS A 108 -4.36 2.72 14.86
C HIS A 108 -4.00 4.11 15.40
N ASP A 109 -2.77 4.57 15.16
CA ASP A 109 -2.26 5.83 15.68
C ASP A 109 -1.19 6.44 14.76
N THR A 110 -0.52 7.49 15.22
CA THR A 110 0.50 8.21 14.45
C THR A 110 1.91 7.62 14.55
N SER A 111 2.06 6.40 15.08
CA SER A 111 3.37 5.74 15.16
C SER A 111 3.92 5.31 13.80
N GLY A 112 3.06 5.20 12.78
CA GLY A 112 3.41 4.64 11.48
C GLY A 112 3.36 3.11 11.45
N ILE A 113 2.92 2.44 12.52
CA ILE A 113 2.68 1.00 12.51
C ILE A 113 1.46 0.69 11.63
N VAL A 114 1.69 -0.13 10.62
CA VAL A 114 0.71 -0.65 9.69
C VAL A 114 0.37 -2.07 10.11
N HIS A 115 -0.89 -2.27 10.48
CA HIS A 115 -1.45 -3.56 10.83
C HIS A 115 -1.91 -4.26 9.56
N VAL A 116 -1.66 -5.57 9.50
CA VAL A 116 -2.27 -6.47 8.53
C VAL A 116 -3.02 -7.56 9.28
N GLU A 117 -4.34 -7.44 9.32
CA GLU A 117 -5.26 -8.32 10.01
C GLU A 117 -6.25 -8.91 9.01
N SER A 118 -6.10 -10.19 8.64
CA SER A 118 -6.98 -10.82 7.64
C SER A 118 -7.53 -12.15 8.12
N PRO A 119 -8.80 -12.48 7.80
CA PRO A 119 -9.36 -13.82 8.00
C PRO A 119 -8.75 -14.87 7.06
N ARG A 120 -7.89 -14.46 6.11
CA ARG A 120 -7.19 -15.32 5.17
C ARG A 120 -5.69 -15.01 5.16
N ARG A 121 -4.88 -16.01 4.80
CA ARG A 121 -3.45 -15.78 4.52
C ARG A 121 -3.29 -15.40 3.06
N GLU A 122 -2.91 -14.15 2.83
CA GLU A 122 -2.67 -13.60 1.50
C GLU A 122 -1.52 -12.58 1.54
N SER A 123 -1.22 -11.96 0.40
CA SER A 123 -0.16 -10.96 0.32
C SER A 123 -0.79 -9.58 0.18
N PHE A 124 -0.35 -8.68 1.04
CA PHE A 124 -0.73 -7.28 1.06
C PHE A 124 0.46 -6.41 0.71
N VAL A 125 0.21 -5.29 0.03
CA VAL A 125 1.28 -4.38 -0.41
C VAL A 125 1.01 -2.94 -0.01
N LEU A 126 2.08 -2.15 0.10
CA LEU A 126 2.05 -0.76 0.53
C LEU A 126 1.09 0.11 -0.31
N GLY A 127 0.98 -0.15 -1.61
CA GLY A 127 0.07 0.58 -2.49
C GLY A 127 -1.41 0.46 -2.12
N GLN A 128 -1.81 -0.61 -1.44
CA GLN A 128 -3.18 -0.76 -0.94
C GLN A 128 -3.42 0.21 0.24
N LEU A 129 -2.49 0.31 1.18
CA LEU A 129 -2.54 1.31 2.26
C LEU A 129 -2.62 2.74 1.70
N PHE A 130 -1.80 3.07 0.69
CA PHE A 130 -1.83 4.39 0.07
C PHE A 130 -3.12 4.67 -0.70
N THR A 131 -3.73 3.64 -1.28
CA THR A 131 -5.07 3.75 -1.88
C THR A 131 -6.14 4.00 -0.83
N GLU A 132 -6.05 3.31 0.32
CA GLU A 132 -6.93 3.55 1.46
C GLU A 132 -6.79 4.96 2.03
N TRP A 133 -5.56 5.39 2.24
CA TRP A 133 -5.24 6.74 2.69
C TRP A 133 -5.63 7.80 1.66
N GLY A 134 -5.64 7.44 0.38
CA GLY A 134 -5.98 8.34 -0.71
C GLY A 134 -4.86 9.27 -1.12
N VAL A 135 -3.62 8.84 -0.90
CA VAL A 135 -2.40 9.56 -1.27
C VAL A 135 -1.74 8.82 -2.42
N HIS A 136 -1.35 9.52 -3.48
CA HIS A 136 -0.65 8.90 -4.60
C HIS A 136 0.72 8.35 -4.14
N LEU A 137 1.13 7.21 -4.69
CA LEU A 137 2.45 6.62 -4.48
C LEU A 137 2.87 5.88 -5.75
N ASP A 138 4.07 6.20 -6.24
CA ASP A 138 4.77 5.44 -7.26
C ASP A 138 6.28 5.61 -7.13
N GLN A 139 7.04 5.24 -8.16
CA GLN A 139 8.51 5.36 -8.17
C GLN A 139 9.02 6.82 -8.15
N SER A 140 8.17 7.78 -8.51
CA SER A 140 8.55 9.18 -8.65
C SER A 140 8.31 9.98 -7.37
N GLY A 141 7.34 9.60 -6.54
CA GLY A 141 6.98 10.42 -5.39
C GLY A 141 5.83 9.91 -4.54
N VAL A 142 5.44 10.78 -3.60
CA VAL A 142 4.31 10.60 -2.67
C VAL A 142 3.46 11.86 -2.71
N GLY A 143 2.16 11.75 -2.97
CA GLY A 143 1.31 12.91 -3.21
C GLY A 143 1.84 13.71 -4.41
N ASP A 144 2.09 15.01 -4.24
CA ASP A 144 2.74 15.87 -5.25
C ASP A 144 4.25 16.09 -5.01
N VAL A 145 4.85 15.42 -4.03
CA VAL A 145 6.25 15.59 -3.64
C VAL A 145 7.11 14.56 -4.37
N GLY A 146 8.22 14.99 -4.99
CA GLY A 146 9.11 14.15 -5.80
C GLY A 146 9.12 14.52 -7.30
N GLY A 147 8.43 13.71 -8.11
CA GLY A 147 8.62 13.61 -9.56
C GLY A 147 8.82 14.92 -10.35
N ASP A 148 8.09 15.98 -10.01
CA ASP A 148 8.14 17.28 -10.71
C ASP A 148 8.52 18.46 -9.79
N ASP A 149 8.80 18.22 -8.50
CA ASP A 149 9.02 19.29 -7.50
C ASP A 149 10.51 19.58 -7.21
N GLY A 150 11.42 18.90 -7.91
CA GLY A 150 12.86 19.00 -7.72
C GLY A 150 13.42 18.09 -6.64
N ARG A 151 12.61 17.23 -6.02
CA ARG A 151 13.04 16.15 -5.12
C ARG A 151 13.07 14.81 -5.83
N SER A 152 13.66 13.84 -5.18
CA SER A 152 13.67 12.44 -5.59
C SER A 152 13.28 11.55 -4.42
N LEU A 153 12.44 10.56 -4.68
CA LEU A 153 12.11 9.52 -3.72
C LEU A 153 13.23 8.48 -3.65
N THR A 154 13.81 8.29 -2.46
CA THR A 154 14.67 7.15 -2.13
C THR A 154 13.94 6.25 -1.14
N VAL A 155 13.83 4.97 -1.45
CA VAL A 155 13.11 3.99 -0.63
C VAL A 155 14.09 3.08 0.09
N PHE A 156 13.83 2.81 1.36
CA PHE A 156 14.54 1.81 2.15
C PHE A 156 13.57 0.78 2.70
N VAL A 157 14.01 -0.47 2.73
CA VAL A 157 13.30 -1.63 3.28
C VAL A 157 14.30 -2.36 4.18
N GLY A 158 14.01 -2.44 5.49
CA GLY A 158 14.93 -2.98 6.49
C GLY A 158 16.29 -2.28 6.51
N GLY A 159 16.30 -0.97 6.27
CA GLY A 159 17.52 -0.14 6.20
C GLY A 159 18.35 -0.30 4.91
N SER A 160 17.94 -1.15 3.97
CA SER A 160 18.61 -1.33 2.68
C SER A 160 17.87 -0.58 1.57
N ARG A 161 18.61 0.02 0.64
CA ARG A 161 18.00 0.71 -0.52
C ARG A 161 17.15 -0.28 -1.34
N TYR A 162 15.93 0.12 -1.63
CA TYR A 162 14.99 -0.61 -2.47
C TYR A 162 14.82 0.12 -3.80
N GLY A 163 15.02 -0.60 -4.91
CA GLY A 163 14.99 -0.04 -6.27
C GLY A 163 13.73 -0.35 -7.07
N GLY A 164 12.77 -1.07 -6.48
CA GLY A 164 11.49 -1.39 -7.13
C GLY A 164 10.46 -0.29 -6.96
N ASP A 165 9.25 -0.53 -7.48
CA ASP A 165 8.09 0.32 -7.18
C ASP A 165 7.71 0.19 -5.69
N PRO A 166 7.70 1.29 -4.91
CA PRO A 166 7.30 1.23 -3.50
C PRO A 166 5.87 0.75 -3.31
N ALA A 167 4.95 1.01 -4.24
CA ALA A 167 3.58 0.53 -4.15
C ALA A 167 3.49 -1.02 -4.12
N GLY A 168 4.50 -1.70 -4.66
CA GLY A 168 4.61 -3.16 -4.67
C GLY A 168 5.30 -3.78 -3.45
N ILE A 169 5.78 -2.98 -2.48
CA ILE A 169 6.44 -3.51 -1.28
C ILE A 169 5.44 -4.35 -0.49
N ARG A 170 5.80 -5.60 -0.20
CA ARG A 170 4.99 -6.52 0.60
C ARG A 170 5.04 -6.12 2.07
N LEU A 171 3.86 -6.00 2.68
CA LEU A 171 3.72 -5.80 4.12
C LEU A 171 3.95 -7.14 4.83
N SER A 172 5.12 -7.28 5.44
CA SER A 172 5.55 -8.48 6.18
C SER A 172 5.81 -8.12 7.64
N ASP A 173 5.79 -9.13 8.51
CA ASP A 173 5.98 -8.91 9.95
C ASP A 173 7.36 -8.29 10.25
N PHE A 174 7.35 -7.23 11.04
CA PHE A 174 8.47 -6.36 11.38
C PHE A 174 9.22 -5.74 10.19
N GLU A 175 8.60 -5.67 9.00
CA GLU A 175 9.15 -4.94 7.87
C GLU A 175 9.18 -3.44 8.18
N ASP A 176 10.31 -2.77 7.89
CA ASP A 176 10.50 -1.34 8.16
C ASP A 176 10.75 -0.59 6.85
N VAL A 177 9.76 0.19 6.43
CA VAL A 177 9.75 0.93 5.18
C VAL A 177 9.96 2.42 5.43
N ALA A 178 10.95 3.00 4.77
CA ALA A 178 11.16 4.44 4.77
C ALA A 178 11.06 5.02 3.36
N LEU A 179 10.19 6.00 3.20
CA LEU A 179 10.05 6.82 2.00
C LEU A 179 10.74 8.17 2.26
N VAL A 180 11.91 8.38 1.68
CA VAL A 180 12.71 9.58 1.91
C VAL A 180 12.73 10.45 0.67
N LEU A 181 12.08 11.62 0.73
CA LEU A 181 12.09 12.62 -0.33
C LEU A 181 13.09 13.72 0.02
N ALA A 182 14.06 13.94 -0.85
CA ALA A 182 15.12 14.92 -0.68
C ALA A 182 15.44 15.59 -2.03
N PRO A 183 16.09 16.77 -2.06
CA PRO A 183 16.49 17.42 -3.30
C PRO A 183 17.21 16.47 -4.25
N ALA A 184 16.88 16.53 -5.54
CA ALA A 184 17.42 15.61 -6.52
C ALA A 184 18.96 15.69 -6.56
N GLY A 185 19.61 14.52 -6.50
CA GLY A 185 21.07 14.39 -6.48
C GLY A 185 21.70 14.44 -5.08
N GLU A 186 20.91 14.66 -4.02
CA GLU A 186 21.38 14.54 -2.65
C GLU A 186 21.64 13.08 -2.26
N ALA A 187 22.74 12.84 -1.55
CA ALA A 187 23.08 11.52 -1.04
C ALA A 187 22.27 11.22 0.23
N VAL A 188 21.19 10.46 0.07
CA VAL A 188 20.35 10.00 1.18
C VAL A 188 20.87 8.70 1.79
N THR A 189 20.87 8.61 3.12
CA THR A 189 21.15 7.39 3.90
C THR A 189 19.88 6.86 4.56
N ALA A 190 19.86 5.57 4.90
CA ALA A 190 18.72 4.98 5.59
C ALA A 190 18.52 5.64 6.97
N PRO A 191 17.27 5.92 7.37
CA PRO A 191 17.01 6.34 8.75
C PRO A 191 17.37 5.22 9.74
N PRO A 192 17.52 5.55 11.04
CA PRO A 192 17.59 4.53 12.08
C PRO A 192 16.38 3.60 12.00
N GLY A 193 16.61 2.30 12.20
CA GLY A 193 15.52 1.32 12.20
C GLY A 193 14.48 1.63 13.28
N PHE A 194 13.23 1.33 12.99
CA PHE A 194 12.13 1.54 13.91
C PHE A 194 12.30 0.75 15.20
N THR A 195 12.06 1.41 16.34
CA THR A 195 12.06 0.75 17.66
C THR A 195 10.66 0.31 18.00
N TRP A 196 10.40 -0.98 17.82
CA TRP A 196 9.11 -1.59 18.09
C TRP A 196 8.74 -1.50 19.58
N PRO A 197 7.48 -1.13 19.91
CA PRO A 197 7.01 -1.18 21.29
C PRO A 197 7.05 -2.62 21.83
N ALA A 198 7.27 -2.76 23.14
CA ALA A 198 7.48 -4.07 23.77
C ALA A 198 6.31 -5.05 23.64
N ASP A 199 5.11 -4.59 23.28
CA ASP A 199 3.93 -5.44 23.05
C ASP A 199 3.91 -6.05 21.64
N TYR A 200 4.82 -5.64 20.75
CA TYR A 200 5.07 -6.20 19.42
C TYR A 200 6.36 -7.04 19.49
N ASN A 201 6.28 -8.28 20.02
CA ASN A 201 7.40 -9.22 20.12
C ASN A 201 7.18 -10.49 19.30
#